data_AF-A0A523DM93-F1
#
_entry.id   AF-A0A523DM93-F1
#
_cell.length_a   1.000
_cell.length_b   1.000
_cell.length_c   1.000
_cell.angle_alpha   90.00
_cell.angle_beta   90.00
_cell.angle_gamma   90.00
#
_symmetry.space_group_name_H-M   'P 1'
#
loop_
_entity.id
_entity.type
_entity.pdbx_description
1 polymer ?
#
loop_
_entity_poly.entity_id
_entity_poly.type
_entity_poly.pdbx_seq_one_letter_code
_entity_poly.pdbx_strand_id
1 'polypeptide(L)' 'MKISSKVEDSAWEDLKSLARESKQSISGLLTEAIREYVIRRRVRPEVLRHLDSSIAENEELGRRLAE' A
#
# COMPACT_ATOMS: atom_id res chain seq x y z
N MET A 1 -3.16 -20.47 -10.39
CA MET A 1 -2.88 -19.65 -11.58
C MET A 1 -1.37 -19.47 -11.68
N LYS A 2 -0.76 -19.69 -12.84
CA LYS A 2 0.69 -19.49 -13.05
C LYS A 2 0.89 -18.19 -13.82
N ILE A 3 1.77 -17.33 -13.33
CA ILE A 3 2.16 -16.09 -14.00
C ILE A 3 3.66 -16.19 -14.28
N SER A 4 4.06 -15.90 -15.51
CA SER A 4 5.46 -15.72 -15.88
C SER A 4 5.65 -14.26 -16.25
N SER A 5 6.62 -13.61 -15.60
CA SER A 5 7.02 -12.25 -15.90
C SER A 5 8.54 -12.16 -15.78
N LYS A 6 9.14 -11.26 -16.55
CA LYS A 6 10.54 -10.89 -16.36
C LYS A 6 10.64 -9.96 -15.15
N VAL A 7 11.68 -10.16 -14.36
CA VAL A 7 12.05 -9.35 -13.20
C VAL A 7 13.55 -9.13 -13.30
N GLU A 8 14.04 -7.96 -12.91
CA GLU A 8 15.47 -7.70 -12.85
C GLU A 8 16.15 -8.59 -11.80
N ASP A 9 17.39 -8.99 -12.05
CA ASP A 9 18.15 -9.87 -11.15
C ASP A 9 18.33 -9.25 -9.77
N SER A 10 18.57 -7.93 -9.70
CA SER A 10 18.69 -7.17 -8.44
C SER A 10 17.41 -7.27 -7.60
N ALA A 11 16.26 -6.97 -8.19
CA ALA A 11 14.97 -7.05 -7.51
C ALA A 11 14.62 -8.48 -7.08
N TRP A 12 15.08 -9.49 -7.82
CA TRP A 12 14.90 -10.89 -7.46
C TRP A 12 15.77 -11.31 -6.27
N GLU A 13 17.03 -10.86 -6.20
CA GLU A 13 17.89 -11.08 -5.03
C GLU A 13 17.34 -10.42 -3.77
N ASP A 14 16.87 -9.18 -3.88
CA ASP A 14 16.26 -8.45 -2.75
C ASP A 14 15.04 -9.19 -2.19
N LEU A 15 14.15 -9.66 -3.08
CA LEU A 15 12.98 -10.44 -2.67
C LEU A 15 13.37 -11.75 -1.98
N LYS A 16 14.43 -12.43 -2.44
CA LYS A 16 14.95 -13.65 -1.82
C LYS A 16 15.56 -13.38 -0.45
N SER A 17 16.31 -12.29 -0.29
CA SER A 17 16.86 -11.90 1.01
C SER A 17 15.73 -11.65 2.00
N LEU A 18 14.73 -10.85 1.58
CA LEU A 18 13.59 -10.50 2.41
C LEU A 18 12.77 -11.74 2.82
N ALA A 19 12.56 -12.69 1.89
CA ALA A 19 11.87 -13.95 2.19
C ALA A 19 12.63 -14.81 3.21
N ARG A 20 13.98 -14.82 3.17
CA ARG A 20 14.81 -15.54 4.15
C ARG A 20 14.73 -14.88 5.53
N GLU A 21 14.82 -13.56 5.58
CA GLU A 21 14.72 -12.77 6.81
C GLU A 21 13.36 -12.94 7.47
N SER A 22 12.28 -12.87 6.70
CA SER A 22 10.92 -13.04 7.20
C SER A 22 10.51 -14.50 7.43
N LYS A 23 11.37 -15.47 7.07
CA LYS A 23 11.07 -16.92 7.06
C LYS A 23 9.80 -17.27 6.28
N GLN A 24 9.50 -16.51 5.23
CA GLN A 24 8.35 -16.74 4.37
C GLN A 24 8.77 -17.42 3.06
N SER A 25 7.82 -18.11 2.42
CA SER A 25 8.04 -18.57 1.06
C SER A 25 8.02 -17.39 0.09
N ILE A 26 8.85 -17.43 -0.95
CA ILE A 26 8.91 -16.38 -1.99
C ILE A 26 7.54 -16.16 -2.65
N SER A 27 6.79 -17.24 -2.92
CA SER A 27 5.45 -17.14 -3.50
C SER A 27 4.45 -16.44 -2.56
N GLY A 28 4.57 -16.67 -1.26
CA GLY A 28 3.74 -16.00 -0.25
C GLY A 28 4.04 -14.50 -0.20
N LEU A 29 5.32 -14.16 -0.08
CA LEU A 29 5.80 -12.78 -0.05
C LEU A 29 5.42 -12.01 -1.32
N LEU A 30 5.58 -12.61 -2.50
CA LEU A 30 5.20 -12.00 -3.77
C LEU A 30 3.69 -11.73 -3.86
N THR A 31 2.87 -12.66 -3.36
CA THR A 31 1.40 -12.49 -3.33
C THR A 31 1.01 -11.33 -2.42
N GLU A 32 1.66 -11.22 -1.27
CA GLU A 32 1.45 -10.14 -0.31
C GLU A 32 1.86 -8.78 -0.91
N ALA A 33 3.05 -8.70 -1.50
CA ALA A 33 3.56 -7.49 -2.14
C ALA A 33 2.66 -7.00 -3.29
N ILE A 34 2.17 -7.91 -4.15
CA ILE A 34 1.24 -7.55 -5.23
C ILE A 34 -0.07 -7.00 -4.63
N ARG A 35 -0.61 -7.66 -3.60
CA ARG A 35 -1.85 -7.23 -2.95
C ARG A 35 -1.70 -5.84 -2.34
N GLU A 36 -0.60 -5.63 -1.63
CA GLU A 36 -0.29 -4.36 -1.00
C GLU A 36 -0.09 -3.24 -2.03
N TYR A 37 0.65 -3.50 -3.11
CA TYR A 37 0.85 -2.56 -4.20
C TYR A 37 -0.49 -2.12 -4.82
N VAL A 38 -1.38 -3.09 -5.11
CA VAL A 38 -2.71 -2.79 -5.66
C VAL A 38 -3.56 -1.97 -4.69
N ILE A 39 -3.53 -2.29 -3.39
CA ILE A 39 -4.26 -1.54 -2.36
C ILE A 39 -3.74 -0.11 -2.24
N ARG A 40 -2.42 0.08 -2.14
CA ARG A 40 -1.78 1.40 -2.05
C ARG A 40 -2.05 2.24 -3.30
N ARG A 41 -2.08 1.62 -4.48
CA ARG A 41 -2.31 2.32 -5.75
C ARG A 41 -3.78 2.60 -6.02
N ARG A 42 -4.68 1.75 -5.52
CA ARG A 42 -6.13 1.99 -5.54
C ARG A 42 -6.56 2.69 -4.26
N VAL A 43 -6.26 3.97 -4.13
CA VAL A 43 -6.97 4.81 -3.15
C VAL A 43 -8.46 4.74 -3.52
N ARG A 44 -9.26 4.06 -2.71
CA ARG A 44 -10.70 3.94 -2.96
C ARG A 44 -11.31 5.35 -2.97
N PRO A 45 -12.19 5.69 -3.93
CA PRO A 45 -12.88 6.98 -3.95
C PRO A 45 -13.53 7.35 -2.62
N GLU A 46 -13.95 6.35 -1.84
CA GLU A 46 -14.57 6.55 -0.53
C GLU A 46 -13.59 7.03 0.54
N VAL A 47 -12.32 6.61 0.48
CA VAL A 47 -11.27 7.04 1.42
C VAL A 47 -10.87 8.49 1.11
N LEU A 48 -10.77 8.85 -0.18
CA LEU A 48 -10.60 10.25 -0.61
C LEU A 48 -11.75 11.12 -0.08
N ARG A 49 -12.99 10.65 -0.24
CA ARG A 49 -14.19 11.35 0.22
C ARG A 49 -14.23 11.53 1.75
N HIS A 50 -13.72 10.56 2.52
CA HIS A 50 -13.59 10.68 3.98
C HIS A 50 -12.47 11.64 4.40
N LEU A 51 -11.36 11.66 3.66
CA LEU A 51 -10.29 12.62 3.90
C LEU A 51 -10.77 14.05 3.61
N ASP A 52 -11.49 14.28 2.51
CA ASP A 52 -12.09 15.59 2.19
C ASP A 52 -13.10 16.02 3.27
N SER A 53 -13.96 15.12 3.76
CA SER A 53 -14.90 15.45 4.84
C SER A 53 -14.18 15.77 6.14
N SER A 54 -13.13 15.03 6.50
CA SER A 54 -12.36 15.30 7.72
C SER A 54 -11.54 16.59 7.60
N ILE A 55 -11.07 16.97 6.41
CA ILE A 55 -10.42 18.27 6.19
C ILE A 55 -11.44 19.39 6.39
N ALA A 56 -12.63 19.29 5.78
CA ALA A 56 -13.68 20.30 5.91
C ALA A 56 -14.20 20.46 7.36
N GLU A 57 -14.37 19.35 8.09
CA GLU A 57 -14.74 19.37 9.51
C GLU A 57 -13.65 20.01 10.38
N ASN A 58 -12.37 19.74 10.10
CA ASN A 58 -11.27 20.37 10.82
C ASN A 58 -11.13 21.86 10.52
N GLU A 59 -11.39 22.31 9.29
CA GLU A 59 -11.44 23.74 8.95
C GLU A 59 -12.57 24.46 9.68
N GLU A 60 -13.74 23.83 9.79
CA GLU A 60 -14.88 24.38 10.53
C GLU A 60 -14.61 24.43 12.04
N LEU A 61 -13.98 23.39 12.61
CA LEU A 61 -13.53 23.40 14.00
C LEU A 61 -12.45 24.46 14.23
N GLY A 62 -11.51 24.62 13.31
CA GLY A 62 -10.49 25.66 13.36
C GLY A 62 -11.08 27.08 13.34
N ARG A 63 -12.14 27.33 12.56
CA ARG A 63 -12.87 28.60 12.57
C ARG A 63 -13.52 28.89 13.92
N ARG A 64 -14.16 27.88 14.53
CA ARG A 64 -14.87 28.03 15.82
C ARG A 64 -13.95 28.14 17.03
N LEU A 65 -12.72 27.63 16.92
CA LEU A 65 -11.71 27.71 17.99
C LEU A 65 -10.85 28.98 17.90
N ALA A 66 -10.95 29.74 16.81
CA ALA A 66 -10.27 31.01 16.61
C ALA A 66 -11.11 32.25 17.01
N GLU A 67 -12.38 32.04 17.40
CA GLU A 67 -13.22 33.00 18.15
C GLU A 67 -13.04 32.80 19.67
#